data_AF-A0A329RQ02-F1
#
_entry.id   AF-A0A329RQ02-F1
#
_cell.length_a   1.000
_cell.length_b   1.000
_cell.length_c   1.000
_cell.angle_alpha   90.00
_cell.angle_beta   90.00
_cell.angle_gamma   90.00
#
_symmetry.space_group_name_H-M   'P 1'
#
loop_
_entity.id
_entity.type
_entity.pdbx_description
1 polymer ?
#
loop_
_entity_poly.entity_id
_entity_poly.type
_entity_poly.pdbx_seq_one_letter_code
_entity_poly.pdbx_strand_id
1 'polypeptide(L)'
;MLVSVDPEKSRLVSEYTLLTTEIVLNETAMEESREYAVQIINSDKTEVTEHLNQIKELSVYVNKEKKRRDAARASLIVHEWGGKRSELQCLVRTPALKLNTVASHEKLCALYDKLMAKDEKIVGLRSKLKNQLTTKNSDQDRCKKLQEISSRLESELRGRDMLDQEREKLSTELMCVDKGVRSIVGDLLQ
;
A
#
# COMPACT_ATOMS: atom_id res chain seq x y z
N MET A 1 -13.61 15.74 -13.09
CA MET A 1 -12.22 15.24 -12.97
C MET A 1 -12.13 13.85 -13.58
N LEU A 2 -11.43 13.71 -14.70
CA LEU A 2 -10.92 12.42 -15.15
C LEU A 2 -10.02 11.89 -14.04
N VAL A 3 -10.27 10.68 -13.55
CA VAL A 3 -9.28 9.97 -12.72
C VAL A 3 -8.23 9.51 -13.73
N SER A 4 -7.27 10.39 -14.04
CA SER A 4 -6.05 9.96 -14.70
C SER A 4 -5.19 9.30 -13.63
N VAL A 5 -4.91 8.02 -13.82
CA VAL A 5 -3.95 7.31 -12.97
C VAL A 5 -2.62 8.01 -13.12
N ASP A 6 -2.11 8.54 -12.02
CA ASP A 6 -0.79 9.15 -11.97
C ASP A 6 0.26 8.02 -12.12
N PRO A 7 1.01 7.99 -13.23
CA PRO A 7 1.91 6.88 -13.53
C PRO A 7 3.06 6.78 -12.54
N GLU A 8 3.54 7.91 -12.02
CA GLU A 8 4.63 7.93 -11.04
C GLU A 8 4.12 7.47 -9.69
N LYS A 9 2.94 7.95 -9.26
CA LYS A 9 2.29 7.44 -8.05
C LYS A 9 2.06 5.93 -8.15
N SER A 10 1.58 5.44 -9.29
CA SER A 10 1.34 4.01 -9.50
C SER A 10 2.63 3.20 -9.37
N ARG A 11 3.73 3.67 -9.98
CA ARG A 11 5.05 3.02 -9.89
C ARG A 11 5.53 2.94 -8.44
N LEU A 12 5.44 4.06 -7.71
CA LEU A 12 5.87 4.14 -6.31
C LEU A 12 5.01 3.24 -5.40
N VAL A 13 3.70 3.18 -5.62
CA VAL A 13 2.80 2.27 -4.90
C VAL A 13 3.17 0.81 -5.18
N SER A 14 3.38 0.43 -6.45
CA SER A 14 3.76 -0.93 -6.81
C SER A 14 5.10 -1.35 -6.19
N GLU A 15 6.11 -0.48 -6.22
CA GLU A 15 7.41 -0.75 -5.62
C GLU A 15 7.30 -0.96 -4.10
N TYR A 16 6.58 -0.06 -3.42
CA TYR A 16 6.35 -0.16 -1.97
C TYR A 16 5.57 -1.42 -1.58
N THR A 17 4.50 -1.75 -2.32
CA THR A 17 3.67 -2.93 -2.05
C THR A 17 4.46 -4.21 -2.28
N LEU A 18 5.21 -4.31 -3.39
CA LEU A 18 6.04 -5.49 -3.70
C LEU A 18 7.03 -5.79 -2.58
N LEU A 19 7.82 -4.78 -2.17
CA LEU A 19 8.81 -4.93 -1.11
C LEU A 19 8.15 -5.35 0.21
N THR A 20 6.98 -4.79 0.52
CA THR A 20 6.24 -5.16 1.73
C THR A 20 5.80 -6.62 1.69
N THR A 21 5.24 -7.09 0.57
CA THR A 21 4.82 -8.49 0.41
C THR A 21 6.00 -9.45 0.48
N GLU A 22 7.12 -9.15 -0.18
CA GLU A 22 8.34 -9.99 -0.13
C GLU A 22 8.92 -10.08 1.28
N ILE A 23 8.92 -8.98 2.05
CA ILE A 23 9.36 -9.00 3.46
C ILE A 23 8.48 -9.96 4.28
N VAL A 24 7.16 -9.85 4.15
CA VAL A 24 6.22 -10.71 4.91
C VAL A 24 6.44 -12.19 4.56
N LEU A 25 6.53 -12.51 3.28
CA LEU A 25 6.78 -13.89 2.82
C LEU A 25 8.10 -14.45 3.40
N ASN A 26 9.17 -13.66 3.38
CA ASN A 26 10.45 -14.08 3.93
C ASN A 26 10.42 -14.22 5.45
N GLU A 27 9.72 -13.33 6.17
CA GLU A 27 9.55 -13.42 7.62
C GLU A 27 8.74 -14.67 8.01
N THR A 28 7.69 -14.99 7.27
CA THR A 28 6.92 -16.23 7.46
C THR A 28 7.80 -17.46 7.21
N ALA A 29 8.55 -17.49 6.11
CA ALA A 29 9.46 -18.61 5.82
C ALA A 29 10.55 -18.79 6.89
N MET A 30 11.07 -17.69 7.45
CA MET A 30 12.01 -17.75 8.57
C MET A 30 11.36 -18.36 9.82
N GLU A 31 10.12 -18.01 10.13
CA GLU A 31 9.42 -18.54 11.30
C GLU A 31 9.10 -20.03 11.11
N GLU A 32 8.60 -20.43 9.94
CA GLU A 32 8.37 -21.84 9.60
C GLU A 32 9.66 -22.67 9.70
N SER A 33 10.78 -22.13 9.23
CA SER A 33 12.08 -22.80 9.35
C SER A 33 12.55 -22.91 10.80
N ARG A 34 12.24 -21.93 11.65
CA ARG A 34 12.52 -22.00 13.10
C ARG A 34 11.69 -23.07 13.79
N GLU A 35 10.39 -23.10 13.49
CA GLU A 35 9.48 -24.10 14.04
C GLU A 35 9.93 -25.51 13.65
N TYR A 36 10.33 -25.71 12.40
CA TYR A 36 10.88 -26.98 11.94
C TYR A 36 12.17 -27.36 12.69
N ALA A 37 13.13 -26.44 12.81
CA ALA A 37 14.37 -26.68 13.55
C ALA A 37 14.13 -27.08 15.01
N VAL A 38 13.10 -26.52 15.66
CA VAL A 38 12.70 -26.91 17.03
C VAL A 38 12.16 -28.35 17.07
N GLN A 39 11.43 -28.79 16.05
CA GLN A 39 10.88 -30.15 15.99
C GLN A 39 11.97 -31.22 15.87
N ILE A 40 13.06 -30.94 15.16
CA ILE A 40 14.13 -31.91 14.87
C ILE A 40 15.34 -31.83 15.80
N ILE A 41 15.36 -30.90 16.77
CA ILE A 41 16.54 -30.58 17.61
C ILE A 41 17.13 -31.76 18.40
N ASN A 42 16.31 -32.74 18.77
CA ASN A 42 16.75 -33.92 19.49
C ASN A 42 17.16 -35.07 18.56
N SER A 43 16.86 -34.96 17.27
CA SER A 43 17.01 -36.00 16.26
C SER A 43 18.20 -35.71 15.33
N ASP A 44 18.33 -34.48 14.84
CA ASP A 44 19.39 -34.07 13.92
C ASP A 44 19.91 -32.66 14.24
N LYS A 45 21.04 -32.60 14.96
CA LYS A 45 21.68 -31.32 15.34
C LYS A 45 22.39 -30.64 14.17
N THR A 46 22.78 -31.40 13.15
CA THR A 46 23.48 -30.85 11.98
C THR A 46 22.49 -30.06 11.14
N GLU A 47 21.33 -30.65 10.84
CA GLU A 47 20.26 -30.02 10.09
C GLU A 47 19.70 -28.77 10.82
N VAL A 48 19.56 -28.82 12.15
CA VAL A 48 19.23 -27.62 12.94
C VAL A 48 20.24 -26.49 12.74
N THR A 49 21.53 -26.82 12.74
CA THR A 49 22.57 -25.80 12.56
C THR A 49 22.51 -25.17 11.17
N GLU A 50 22.20 -25.97 10.13
CA GLU A 50 21.99 -25.49 8.77
C GLU A 50 20.80 -24.54 8.68
N HIS A 51 19.64 -24.90 9.26
CA HIS A 51 18.47 -24.03 9.30
C HIS A 51 18.76 -22.71 10.03
N LEU A 52 19.44 -22.75 11.17
CA LEU A 52 19.80 -21.54 11.90
C LEU A 52 20.73 -20.62 11.09
N ASN A 53 21.64 -21.20 10.30
CA ASN A 53 22.49 -20.43 9.38
C ASN A 53 21.67 -19.78 8.25
N GLN A 54 20.75 -20.52 7.64
CA GLN A 54 19.85 -19.99 6.60
C GLN A 54 18.96 -18.86 7.15
N ILE A 55 18.37 -19.04 8.33
CA ILE A 55 17.59 -18.01 9.03
C ILE A 55 18.45 -16.76 9.26
N LYS A 56 19.71 -16.93 9.67
CA LYS A 56 20.63 -15.80 9.88
C LYS A 56 20.90 -15.05 8.59
N GLU A 57 21.20 -15.74 7.49
CA GLU A 57 21.41 -15.11 6.17
C GLU A 57 20.16 -14.38 5.68
N LEU A 58 19.00 -15.05 5.75
CA LEU A 58 17.73 -14.48 5.35
C LEU A 58 17.35 -13.26 6.21
N SER A 59 17.70 -13.25 7.50
CA SER A 59 17.48 -12.08 8.37
C SER A 59 18.26 -10.84 7.90
N VAL A 60 19.48 -11.02 7.39
CA VAL A 60 20.28 -9.92 6.83
C VAL A 60 19.63 -9.39 5.56
N TYR A 61 19.14 -10.28 4.70
CA TYR A 61 18.41 -9.92 3.48
C TYR A 61 17.12 -9.14 3.80
N VAL A 62 16.27 -9.67 4.68
CA VAL A 62 15.02 -9.01 5.11
C VAL A 62 15.29 -7.62 5.67
N ASN A 63 16.35 -7.45 6.48
CA ASN A 63 16.72 -6.14 7.01
C ASN A 63 17.15 -5.15 5.90
N LYS A 64 17.78 -5.63 4.82
CA LYS A 64 18.11 -4.80 3.65
C LYS A 64 16.84 -4.39 2.91
N GLU A 65 15.92 -5.31 2.69
CA GLU A 65 14.65 -5.03 2.00
C GLU A 65 13.74 -4.10 2.83
N LYS A 66 13.72 -4.22 4.15
CA LYS A 66 13.04 -3.24 5.04
C LYS A 66 13.53 -1.81 4.80
N LYS A 67 14.84 -1.60 4.70
CA LYS A 67 15.39 -0.27 4.38
C LYS A 67 14.96 0.24 3.00
N ARG A 68 14.89 -0.66 2.00
CA ARG A 68 14.40 -0.31 0.66
C ARG A 68 12.92 0.03 0.68
N ARG A 69 12.10 -0.74 1.40
CA ARG A 69 10.68 -0.46 1.62
C ARG A 69 10.49 0.92 2.26
N ASP A 70 11.28 1.24 3.28
CA ASP A 70 11.18 2.52 3.97
C ASP A 70 11.55 3.71 3.04
N ALA A 71 12.55 3.53 2.18
CA ALA A 71 12.93 4.51 1.16
C ALA A 71 11.86 4.68 0.06
N ALA A 72 11.31 3.57 -0.45
CA ALA A 72 10.19 3.60 -1.40
C ALA A 72 8.97 4.29 -0.78
N ARG A 73 8.69 3.99 0.49
CA ARG A 73 7.60 4.61 1.24
C ARG A 73 7.80 6.11 1.43
N ALA A 74 9.02 6.54 1.77
CA ALA A 74 9.34 7.96 1.92
C ALA A 74 9.16 8.73 0.61
N SER A 75 9.61 8.15 -0.51
CA SER A 75 9.42 8.72 -1.85
C SER A 75 7.94 8.87 -2.19
N LEU A 76 7.13 7.84 -1.90
CA LEU A 76 5.68 7.88 -2.07
C LEU A 76 5.01 8.96 -1.22
N ILE A 77 5.43 9.14 0.03
CA ILE A 77 4.91 10.21 0.90
C ILE A 77 5.23 11.59 0.30
N VAL A 78 6.48 11.85 -0.08
CA VAL A 78 6.86 13.15 -0.65
C VAL A 78 6.05 13.45 -1.91
N HIS A 79 5.84 12.43 -2.76
CA HIS A 79 5.00 12.54 -3.94
C HIS A 79 3.53 12.85 -3.60
N GLU A 80 2.92 12.10 -2.65
CA GLU A 80 1.53 12.31 -2.21
C GLU A 80 1.30 13.70 -1.60
N TRP A 81 2.35 14.31 -1.03
CA TRP A 81 2.33 15.64 -0.43
C TRP A 81 2.84 16.74 -1.37
N GLY A 82 2.90 16.50 -2.69
CA GLY A 82 3.49 17.41 -3.68
C GLY A 82 2.97 18.86 -3.72
N GLY A 83 1.84 19.16 -3.08
CA GLY A 83 1.31 20.52 -2.89
C GLY A 83 1.32 21.05 -1.44
N LYS A 84 1.80 20.25 -0.48
CA LYS A 84 1.70 20.50 0.97
C LYS A 84 3.06 20.31 1.67
N ARG A 85 4.16 20.65 1.00
CA ARG A 85 5.54 20.44 1.49
C ARG A 85 5.78 21.03 2.89
N SER A 86 5.28 22.25 3.15
CA SER A 86 5.46 22.92 4.44
C SER A 86 4.73 22.21 5.59
N GLU A 87 3.53 21.68 5.34
CA GLU A 87 2.78 20.88 6.31
C GLU A 87 3.52 19.58 6.62
N LEU A 88 4.03 18.91 5.57
CA LEU A 88 4.81 17.69 5.73
C LEU A 88 6.10 17.93 6.53
N GLN A 89 6.82 19.03 6.25
CA GLN A 89 8.01 19.41 7.04
C GLN A 89 7.68 19.65 8.51
N CYS A 90 6.54 20.28 8.81
CA CYS A 90 6.09 20.47 10.19
C CYS A 90 5.81 19.12 10.88
N LEU A 91 5.17 18.20 10.15
CA LEU A 91 4.81 16.89 10.69
C LEU A 91 6.03 16.00 10.95
N VAL A 92 7.05 16.04 10.07
CA VAL A 92 8.31 15.32 10.25
C VAL A 92 9.11 15.83 11.44
N ARG A 93 9.10 17.15 11.69
CA ARG A 93 9.78 17.77 12.86
C ARG A 93 9.09 17.46 14.18
N THR A 94 7.85 16.96 14.15
CA THR A 94 7.11 16.61 15.37
C THR A 94 7.69 15.30 15.94
N PRO A 95 7.99 15.24 17.25
CA PRO A 95 8.54 14.04 17.88
C PRO A 95 7.68 12.80 17.61
N ALA A 96 8.31 11.63 17.53
CA ALA A 96 7.59 10.38 17.26
C ALA A 96 6.60 10.12 18.38
N LEU A 97 5.31 10.15 18.05
CA LEU A 97 4.28 9.81 19.01
C LEU A 97 4.40 8.32 19.33
N LYS A 98 4.38 7.99 20.62
CA LYS A 98 4.09 6.63 21.08
C LYS A 98 2.59 6.38 20.89
N LEU A 99 2.19 6.22 19.64
CA LEU A 99 0.85 5.81 19.29
C LEU A 99 0.74 4.30 19.56
N ASN A 100 -0.30 3.89 20.28
CA ASN A 100 -0.73 2.48 20.33
C ASN A 100 -1.44 2.11 19.02
N THR A 101 -0.82 2.40 17.87
CA THR A 101 -1.41 2.17 16.56
C THR A 101 -1.15 0.75 16.09
N VAL A 102 -2.20 0.13 15.57
CA VAL A 102 -2.12 -1.12 14.81
C VAL A 102 -1.76 -0.85 13.35
N ALA A 103 -1.10 0.28 13.07
CA ALA A 103 -0.72 0.70 11.73
C ALA A 103 0.46 -0.16 11.26
N SER A 104 0.27 -0.86 10.14
CA SER A 104 1.31 -1.70 9.54
C SER A 104 1.41 -1.41 8.05
N HIS A 105 2.59 -1.70 7.49
CA HIS A 105 2.82 -1.57 6.06
C HIS A 105 1.83 -2.43 5.25
N GLU A 106 1.52 -3.64 5.73
CA GLU A 106 0.58 -4.56 5.09
C GLU A 106 -0.82 -3.98 4.98
N LYS A 107 -1.36 -3.38 6.05
CA LYS A 107 -2.68 -2.75 6.02
C LYS A 107 -2.73 -1.60 5.02
N LEU A 108 -1.64 -0.82 4.96
CA LEU A 108 -1.55 0.27 4.02
C LEU A 108 -1.46 -0.23 2.57
N CYS A 109 -0.70 -1.29 2.31
CA CYS A 109 -0.65 -1.95 1.00
C CYS A 109 -2.04 -2.47 0.60
N ALA A 110 -2.76 -3.14 1.51
CA ALA A 110 -4.11 -3.62 1.25
C ALA A 110 -5.10 -2.48 0.93
N LEU A 111 -4.92 -1.28 1.49
CA LEU A 111 -5.72 -0.10 1.10
C LEU A 111 -5.37 0.38 -0.31
N TYR A 112 -4.10 0.41 -0.68
CA TYR A 112 -3.70 0.72 -2.05
C TYR A 112 -4.29 -0.27 -3.06
N ASP A 113 -4.26 -1.57 -2.77
CA ASP A 113 -4.84 -2.59 -3.65
C ASP A 113 -6.36 -2.41 -3.81
N LYS A 114 -7.06 -2.11 -2.70
CA LYS A 114 -8.50 -1.80 -2.74
C LYS A 114 -8.80 -0.54 -3.55
N LEU A 115 -7.97 0.50 -3.42
CA LEU A 115 -8.10 1.74 -4.19
C LEU A 115 -7.90 1.50 -5.69
N MET A 116 -6.87 0.73 -6.07
CA MET A 116 -6.63 0.33 -7.46
C MET A 116 -7.83 -0.42 -8.05
N ALA A 117 -8.36 -1.40 -7.32
CA ALA A 117 -9.55 -2.14 -7.75
C ALA A 117 -10.81 -1.24 -7.87
N LYS A 118 -10.94 -0.20 -7.04
CA LYS A 118 -12.00 0.81 -7.18
C LYS A 118 -11.79 1.67 -8.42
N ASP A 119 -10.57 2.13 -8.66
CA ASP A 119 -10.23 2.97 -9.81
C ASP A 119 -10.49 2.22 -11.13
N GLU A 120 -10.12 0.93 -11.22
CA GLU A 120 -10.45 0.07 -12.37
C GLU A 120 -11.96 -0.04 -12.61
N LYS A 121 -12.75 -0.26 -11.55
CA LYS A 121 -14.22 -0.31 -11.65
C LYS A 121 -14.80 1.03 -12.12
N ILE A 122 -14.31 2.14 -11.60
CA ILE A 122 -14.73 3.51 -11.99
C ILE A 122 -14.41 3.75 -13.47
N VAL A 123 -13.22 3.40 -13.94
CA VAL A 123 -12.82 3.51 -15.36
C VAL A 123 -13.73 2.65 -16.25
N GLY A 124 -14.00 1.41 -15.83
CA GLY A 124 -14.92 0.52 -16.53
C GLY A 124 -16.35 1.06 -16.61
N LEU A 125 -16.88 1.61 -15.51
CA LEU A 125 -18.21 2.22 -15.46
C LEU A 125 -18.29 3.49 -16.33
N ARG A 126 -17.27 4.35 -16.31
CA ARG A 126 -17.19 5.54 -17.18
C ARG A 126 -17.16 5.16 -18.66
N SER A 127 -16.42 4.12 -19.00
CA SER A 127 -16.36 3.58 -20.37
C SER A 127 -17.73 3.04 -20.81
N LYS A 128 -18.41 2.29 -19.94
CA LYS A 128 -19.79 1.82 -20.18
C LYS A 128 -20.76 2.98 -20.35
N LEU A 129 -20.68 4.01 -19.50
CA LEU A 129 -21.52 5.20 -19.59
C LEU A 129 -21.34 5.92 -20.93
N LYS A 130 -20.08 6.13 -21.35
CA LYS A 130 -19.74 6.71 -22.65
C LYS A 130 -20.34 5.92 -23.81
N ASN A 131 -20.20 4.59 -23.79
CA ASN A 131 -20.75 3.72 -24.83
C ASN A 131 -22.28 3.77 -24.90
N GLN A 132 -22.96 3.82 -23.75
CA GLN A 132 -24.43 3.93 -23.71
C GLN A 132 -24.92 5.28 -24.23
N LEU A 133 -24.16 6.36 -24.02
CA LEU A 133 -24.50 7.68 -24.58
C LEU A 133 -24.38 7.72 -26.11
N THR A 134 -23.51 6.90 -26.70
CA THR A 134 -23.31 6.85 -28.16
C THR A 134 -24.24 5.86 -28.88
N THR A 135 -24.96 4.99 -28.16
CA THR A 135 -25.76 3.91 -28.76
C THR A 135 -27.20 4.36 -29.06
N LYS A 136 -27.71 4.05 -30.26
CA LYS A 136 -29.10 4.30 -30.67
C LYS A 136 -30.03 3.15 -30.23
N ASN A 137 -30.44 3.16 -28.96
CA ASN A 137 -31.48 2.28 -28.42
C ASN A 137 -32.78 3.07 -28.16
N SER A 138 -33.89 2.36 -27.90
CA SER A 138 -35.14 2.97 -27.40
C SER A 138 -34.86 3.87 -26.19
N ASP A 139 -35.42 5.08 -26.18
CA ASP A 139 -35.12 6.13 -25.21
C ASP A 139 -35.41 5.69 -23.76
N GLN A 140 -36.46 4.88 -23.53
CA GLN A 140 -36.84 4.44 -22.19
C GLN A 140 -35.88 3.39 -21.60
N ASP A 141 -35.43 2.42 -22.40
CA ASP A 141 -34.45 1.42 -21.98
C ASP A 141 -33.06 2.05 -21.78
N ARG A 142 -32.71 3.02 -22.63
CA ARG A 142 -31.47 3.81 -22.49
C ARG A 142 -31.46 4.61 -21.19
N CYS A 143 -32.54 5.34 -20.86
CA CYS A 143 -32.61 6.12 -19.63
C CYS A 143 -32.44 5.26 -18.37
N LYS A 144 -33.09 4.09 -18.31
CA LYS A 144 -32.94 3.16 -17.18
C LYS A 144 -31.49 2.68 -17.02
N LYS A 145 -30.84 2.26 -18.11
CA LYS A 145 -29.44 1.80 -18.09
C LYS A 145 -28.47 2.92 -17.70
N LEU A 146 -28.66 4.12 -18.21
CA LEU A 146 -27.84 5.28 -17.84
C LEU A 146 -27.97 5.61 -16.35
N GLN A 147 -29.20 5.60 -15.83
CA GLN A 147 -29.45 5.82 -14.41
C GLN A 147 -28.75 4.77 -13.55
N GLU A 148 -28.85 3.49 -13.89
CA GLU A 148 -28.18 2.40 -13.16
C GLU A 148 -26.65 2.56 -13.15
N ILE A 149 -26.05 2.86 -14.31
CA ILE A 149 -24.59 3.06 -14.41
C ILE A 149 -24.15 4.28 -13.60
N SER A 150 -24.89 5.39 -13.66
CA SER A 150 -24.60 6.59 -12.86
C SER A 150 -24.69 6.32 -11.37
N SER A 151 -25.77 5.67 -10.88
CA SER A 151 -25.90 5.35 -9.46
C SER A 151 -24.79 4.42 -8.96
N ARG A 152 -24.38 3.43 -9.78
CA ARG A 152 -23.23 2.58 -9.46
C ARG A 152 -21.93 3.37 -9.43
N LEU A 153 -21.70 4.26 -10.40
CA LEU A 153 -20.51 5.10 -10.45
C LEU A 153 -20.41 6.02 -9.24
N GLU A 154 -21.51 6.64 -8.81
CA GLU A 154 -21.56 7.45 -7.59
C GLU A 154 -21.25 6.64 -6.33
N SER A 155 -21.78 5.41 -6.24
CA SER A 155 -21.47 4.51 -5.13
C SER A 155 -19.99 4.14 -5.09
N GLU A 156 -19.40 3.80 -6.23
CA GLU A 156 -17.97 3.47 -6.32
C GLU A 156 -17.06 4.68 -6.02
N LEU A 157 -17.43 5.88 -6.49
CA LEU A 157 -16.70 7.12 -6.17
C LEU A 157 -16.73 7.41 -4.67
N ARG A 158 -17.91 7.34 -4.02
CA ARG A 158 -18.02 7.51 -2.56
C ARG A 158 -17.20 6.48 -1.80
N GLY A 159 -17.25 5.22 -2.22
CA GLY A 159 -16.47 4.15 -1.63
C GLY A 159 -14.96 4.37 -1.76
N ARG A 160 -14.51 4.84 -2.93
CA ARG A 160 -13.10 5.22 -3.16
C ARG A 160 -12.68 6.36 -2.24
N ASP A 161 -13.47 7.41 -2.12
CA ASP A 161 -13.12 8.58 -1.30
C ASP A 161 -12.99 8.21 0.19
N MET A 162 -13.86 7.34 0.71
CA MET A 162 -13.73 6.82 2.08
C MET A 162 -12.45 6.00 2.27
N LEU A 163 -12.11 5.13 1.32
CA LEU A 163 -10.87 4.37 1.37
C LEU A 163 -9.63 5.27 1.28
N ASP A 164 -9.71 6.36 0.51
CA ASP A 164 -8.60 7.28 0.35
C ASP A 164 -8.35 8.08 1.64
N GLN A 165 -9.43 8.48 2.34
CA GLN A 165 -9.33 9.08 3.68
C GLN A 165 -8.73 8.12 4.70
N GLU A 166 -9.13 6.84 4.69
CA GLU A 166 -8.54 5.81 5.53
C GLU A 166 -7.05 5.61 5.23
N ARG A 167 -6.69 5.57 3.92
CA ARG A 167 -5.31 5.48 3.43
C ARG A 167 -4.48 6.66 3.90
N GLU A 168 -4.97 7.89 3.80
CA GLU A 168 -4.28 9.10 4.26
C GLU A 168 -4.06 9.13 5.78
N LYS A 169 -5.08 8.74 6.55
CA LYS A 169 -4.98 8.61 8.00
C LYS A 169 -3.90 7.60 8.38
N LEU A 170 -3.98 6.39 7.84
CA LEU A 170 -3.03 5.32 8.12
C LEU A 170 -1.61 5.68 7.63
N SER A 171 -1.51 6.34 6.48
CA SER A 171 -0.27 6.86 5.91
C SER A 171 0.44 7.80 6.89
N THR A 172 -0.31 8.72 7.50
CA THR A 172 0.19 9.69 8.48
C THR A 172 0.56 9.03 9.80
N GLU A 173 -0.29 8.14 10.31
CA GLU A 173 -0.01 7.36 11.54
C GLU A 173 1.27 6.53 11.40
N LEU A 174 1.44 5.83 10.27
CA LEU A 174 2.60 5.00 10.00
C LEU A 174 3.88 5.82 9.91
N MET A 175 3.87 6.96 9.20
CA MET A 175 5.00 7.89 9.17
C MET A 175 5.32 8.46 10.56
N CYS A 176 4.31 8.53 11.44
CA CYS A 176 4.51 9.01 12.79
C CYS A 176 5.23 8.02 13.72
N VAL A 177 5.07 6.73 13.49
CA VAL A 177 5.67 5.67 14.31
C VAL A 177 6.95 5.10 13.71
N ASP A 178 7.04 5.07 12.38
CA ASP A 178 8.20 4.55 11.66
C ASP A 178 9.30 5.61 11.58
N LYS A 179 10.31 5.46 12.44
CA LYS A 179 11.47 6.35 12.49
C LYS A 179 12.33 6.28 11.22
N GLY A 180 12.40 5.12 10.57
CA GLY A 180 13.20 4.92 9.36
C GLY A 180 12.61 5.73 8.21
N VAL A 181 11.32 5.51 7.94
CA VAL A 181 10.56 6.27 6.94
C VAL A 181 10.64 7.76 7.24
N ARG A 182 10.37 8.18 8.48
CA ARG A 182 10.37 9.60 8.85
C ARG A 182 11.72 10.27 8.61
N SER A 183 12.82 9.61 8.98
CA SER A 183 14.17 10.14 8.77
C SER A 183 14.40 10.41 7.28
N ILE A 184 14.10 9.42 6.44
CA ILE A 184 14.30 9.52 4.99
C ILE A 184 13.41 10.61 4.38
N VAL A 185 12.14 10.72 4.82
CA VAL A 185 11.25 11.82 4.39
C VAL A 185 11.86 13.17 4.78
N GLY A 186 12.41 13.31 5.98
CA GLY A 186 13.10 14.52 6.42
C GLY A 186 14.27 14.90 5.52
N ASP A 187 15.08 13.91 5.12
CA ASP A 187 16.23 14.11 4.23
C ASP A 187 15.79 14.50 2.81
N LEU A 188 14.71 13.89 2.29
CA LEU A 188 14.13 14.22 0.98
C LEU A 188 13.48 15.61 0.91
N LEU A 189 13.18 16.22 2.06
CA LEU A 189 12.52 17.52 2.16
C LEU A 189 13.47 18.70 2.37
N GLN A 190 14.76 18.44 2.59
CA GLN A 190 15.82 19.46 2.59
C GLN A 190 16.02 20.05 1.19
#